data_AF-A0A9P5U3R7-F1
#
_entry.id   AF-A0A9P5U3R7-F1
#
_cell.length_a   1.000
_cell.length_b   1.000
_cell.length_c   1.000
_cell.angle_alpha   90.00
_cell.angle_beta   90.00
_cell.angle_gamma   90.00
#
_symmetry.space_group_name_H-M   'P 1'
#
loop_
_entity.id
_entity.type
_entity.pdbx_description
1 polymer ?
#
loop_
_entity_poly.entity_id
_entity_poly.type
_entity_poly.pdbx_seq_one_letter_code
_entity_poly.pdbx_strand_id
1 'polypeptide(L)'
;MSLCSRNTFIPRVLVDSPGLYNKLRTESGPASVRPGEVASVLLDIERDIEDYDAEISRLRRDKKCSKQYASLLQSLNSPIRKIPDEILQQIFDDCCDMNCFRVVDLGCRLPLSESASQVLRSKPTMAITSVCSRWRKNALSMPVLWS
;
A
#
# COMPACT_ATOMS: atom_id res chain seq x y z
N MET A 1 -13.30 -17.17 -2.02
CA MET A 1 -12.73 -18.08 -3.04
C MET A 1 -11.80 -17.24 -3.90
N SER A 2 -10.49 -17.33 -3.71
CA SER A 2 -9.52 -16.50 -4.45
C SER A 2 -9.12 -17.22 -5.72
N LEU A 3 -9.58 -16.71 -6.86
CA LEU A 3 -9.08 -17.05 -8.19
C LEU A 3 -7.64 -16.52 -8.29
N CYS A 4 -6.68 -17.25 -7.73
CA CYS A 4 -5.27 -17.03 -8.07
C CYS A 4 -5.09 -17.46 -9.52
N SER A 5 -5.19 -16.49 -10.42
CA SER A 5 -5.03 -16.66 -11.86
C SER A 5 -3.81 -17.53 -12.15
N ARG A 6 -4.06 -18.67 -12.83
CA ARG A 6 -2.98 -19.53 -13.32
C ARG A 6 -2.12 -18.70 -14.26
N ASN A 7 -0.85 -18.62 -13.93
CA ASN A 7 0.13 -17.87 -14.69
C ASN A 7 0.63 -18.73 -15.84
N THR A 8 0.52 -18.23 -17.06
CA THR A 8 1.08 -18.85 -18.26
C THR A 8 1.91 -17.81 -19.01
N PHE A 9 2.90 -17.22 -18.34
CA PHE A 9 3.93 -16.47 -19.08
C PHE A 9 4.89 -17.49 -19.69
N ILE A 10 5.06 -17.42 -21.00
CA ILE A 10 5.97 -18.27 -21.77
C ILE A 10 6.95 -17.32 -22.46
N PRO A 11 8.26 -17.39 -22.16
CA PRO A 11 9.26 -16.53 -22.78
C PRO A 11 9.30 -16.74 -24.29
N ARG A 12 9.53 -15.66 -25.04
CA ARG A 12 9.68 -15.69 -26.50
C ARG A 12 11.04 -16.28 -26.89
N VAL A 13 12.07 -16.04 -26.08
CA VAL A 13 13.43 -16.52 -26.34
C VAL A 13 13.85 -17.56 -25.31
N LEU A 14 14.32 -18.72 -25.79
CA LEU A 14 15.04 -19.68 -24.97
C LEU A 14 16.52 -19.30 -24.95
N VAL A 15 17.06 -19.02 -23.76
CA VAL A 15 18.46 -18.64 -23.60
C VAL A 15 19.37 -19.87 -23.77
N ASP A 16 20.16 -19.89 -24.85
CA ASP A 16 21.21 -20.88 -25.11
C ASP A 16 22.61 -20.24 -25.07
N SER A 17 23.11 -20.03 -23.85
CA SER A 17 24.43 -19.42 -23.64
C SER A 17 25.59 -20.26 -24.23
N PRO A 18 25.64 -21.60 -24.05
CA PRO A 18 26.70 -22.42 -24.63
C PRO A 18 26.77 -22.34 -26.16
N GLY A 19 25.64 -22.41 -26.85
CA GLY A 19 25.58 -22.27 -28.31
C GLY A 19 26.05 -20.89 -28.79
N LEU A 20 25.64 -19.84 -28.08
CA LEU A 20 26.07 -18.46 -28.36
C LEU A 20 27.60 -18.29 -28.21
N TYR A 21 28.18 -18.76 -27.10
CA TYR A 21 29.63 -18.66 -26.87
C TYR A 21 30.43 -19.45 -27.89
N ASN A 22 29.94 -20.62 -28.32
CA ASN A 22 30.60 -21.40 -29.35
C ASN A 22 30.62 -20.63 -30.69
N LYS A 23 29.48 -20.09 -31.12
CA LYS A 23 29.40 -19.23 -32.32
C LYS A 23 30.37 -18.06 -32.27
N LEU A 24 30.40 -17.33 -31.14
CA LEU A 24 31.33 -16.19 -30.95
C LEU A 24 32.81 -16.58 -31.07
N ARG A 25 33.15 -17.85 -30.84
CA ARG A 25 34.52 -18.37 -30.89
C ARG A 25 34.90 -18.94 -32.26
N THR A 26 33.94 -19.52 -32.98
CA THR A 26 34.19 -20.27 -34.22
C THR A 26 33.82 -19.52 -35.50
N GLU A 27 32.84 -18.63 -35.44
CA GLU A 27 32.37 -17.86 -36.60
C GLU A 27 33.15 -16.54 -36.73
N SER A 28 33.52 -16.13 -37.94
CA SER A 28 34.25 -14.88 -38.19
C SER A 28 33.93 -14.30 -39.57
N GLY A 29 33.92 -12.96 -39.64
CA GLY A 29 33.68 -12.19 -40.88
C GLY A 29 32.22 -11.71 -41.04
N PRO A 30 31.99 -10.68 -41.87
CA PRO A 30 30.68 -10.02 -41.99
C PRO A 30 29.56 -10.90 -42.56
N ALA A 31 29.91 -12.05 -43.16
CA ALA A 31 28.94 -13.02 -43.68
C ALA A 31 28.49 -14.06 -42.64
N SER A 32 29.19 -14.19 -41.50
CA SER A 32 28.88 -15.22 -40.49
C SER A 32 27.73 -14.80 -39.57
N VAL A 33 27.48 -13.51 -39.44
CA VAL A 33 26.40 -12.95 -38.63
C VAL A 33 25.30 -12.43 -39.55
N ARG A 34 24.05 -12.79 -39.25
CA ARG A 34 22.86 -12.20 -39.89
C ARG A 34 22.31 -11.09 -39.00
N PRO A 35 22.57 -9.81 -39.30
CA PRO A 35 22.24 -8.71 -38.39
C PRO A 35 20.75 -8.60 -38.09
N GLY A 36 19.89 -8.93 -39.07
CA GLY A 36 18.44 -8.90 -38.90
C GLY A 36 17.91 -9.95 -37.92
N GLU A 37 18.47 -11.17 -37.94
CA GLU A 37 18.10 -12.22 -36.99
C GLU A 37 18.53 -11.84 -35.57
N VAL A 38 19.76 -11.33 -35.40
CA VAL A 38 20.26 -10.85 -34.11
C VAL A 38 19.39 -9.70 -33.59
N ALA A 39 19.05 -8.72 -34.43
CA ALA A 39 18.18 -7.62 -34.03
C ALA A 39 16.78 -8.09 -33.60
N SER A 40 16.20 -9.06 -34.31
CA SER A 40 14.90 -9.62 -33.94
C SER A 40 14.93 -10.34 -32.59
N VAL A 41 15.97 -11.14 -32.32
CA VAL A 41 16.14 -11.85 -31.04
C VAL A 41 16.38 -10.85 -29.90
N LEU A 42 17.13 -9.77 -30.14
CA LEU A 42 17.32 -8.71 -29.14
C LEU A 42 16.00 -8.02 -28.77
N LEU A 43 15.16 -7.69 -29.77
CA LEU A 43 13.84 -7.13 -29.53
C LEU A 43 12.92 -8.10 -28.77
N ASP A 44 13.02 -9.41 -29.05
CA ASP A 44 12.28 -10.42 -28.29
C ASP A 44 12.74 -10.51 -26.83
N ILE A 45 14.05 -10.43 -26.58
CA ILE A 45 14.63 -10.41 -25.23
C ILE A 45 14.18 -9.15 -24.47
N GLU A 46 14.21 -7.97 -25.11
CA GLU A 46 13.76 -6.72 -24.49
C GLU A 46 12.29 -6.83 -24.06
N ARG A 47 11.42 -7.36 -24.92
CA ARG A 47 10.00 -7.60 -24.59
C ARG A 47 9.83 -8.62 -23.48
N ASP A 48 10.63 -9.70 -23.47
CA ASP A 48 10.60 -10.68 -22.39
C ASP A 48 11.01 -10.04 -21.05
N ILE A 49 12.02 -9.15 -21.04
CA ILE A 49 12.44 -8.40 -19.86
C ILE A 49 11.30 -7.52 -19.33
N GLU A 50 10.64 -6.76 -20.21
CA GLU A 50 9.50 -5.92 -19.81
C GLU A 50 8.36 -6.75 -19.19
N ASP A 51 8.05 -7.89 -19.78
CA ASP A 51 7.02 -8.80 -19.26
C ASP A 51 7.43 -9.40 -17.90
N TYR A 52 8.71 -9.78 -17.72
CA TYR A 52 9.22 -10.22 -16.43
C TYR A 52 9.08 -9.14 -15.36
N ASP A 53 9.40 -7.89 -15.68
CA ASP A 53 9.27 -6.77 -14.75
C ASP A 53 7.82 -6.48 -14.36
N ALA A 54 6.90 -6.57 -15.33
CA ALA A 54 5.47 -6.46 -15.09
C ALA A 54 4.98 -7.58 -14.15
N GLU A 55 5.43 -8.82 -14.39
CA GLU A 55 5.07 -9.98 -13.58
C GLU A 55 5.64 -9.91 -12.17
N ILE A 56 6.91 -9.53 -12.01
CA ILE A 56 7.54 -9.28 -10.70
C ILE A 56 6.75 -8.21 -9.94
N SER A 57 6.36 -7.13 -10.61
CA SER A 57 5.58 -6.05 -10.01
C SER A 57 4.20 -6.52 -9.55
N ARG A 58 3.54 -7.39 -10.33
CA ARG A 58 2.28 -8.03 -9.93
C ARG A 58 2.47 -8.93 -8.70
N LEU A 59 3.43 -9.86 -8.74
CA LEU A 59 3.71 -10.78 -7.64
C LEU A 59 4.09 -10.05 -6.34
N ARG A 60 4.84 -8.94 -6.44
CA ARG A 60 5.16 -8.09 -5.29
C ARG A 60 3.90 -7.48 -4.65
N ARG A 61 2.96 -7.01 -5.47
CA ARG A 61 1.66 -6.51 -4.99
C ARG A 61 0.86 -7.61 -4.30
N ASP A 62 0.73 -8.77 -4.94
CA ASP A 62 -0.03 -9.90 -4.40
C ASP A 62 0.55 -10.40 -3.06
N LYS A 63 1.89 -10.48 -2.98
CA LYS A 63 2.61 -10.79 -1.72
C LYS A 63 2.32 -9.75 -0.63
N LYS A 64 2.32 -8.46 -0.97
CA LYS A 64 2.02 -7.38 -0.02
C LYS A 64 0.59 -7.49 0.50
N CYS A 65 -0.39 -7.67 -0.39
CA CYS A 65 -1.80 -7.84 -0.02
C CYS A 65 -1.99 -9.08 0.87
N SER A 66 -1.36 -10.20 0.52
CA SER A 66 -1.42 -11.43 1.31
C SER A 66 -0.84 -11.24 2.72
N LYS A 67 0.30 -10.53 2.84
CA LYS A 67 0.89 -10.19 4.14
C LYS A 67 -0.01 -9.29 4.98
N GLN A 68 -0.61 -8.27 4.38
CA GLN A 68 -1.56 -7.38 5.06
C GLN A 68 -2.77 -8.16 5.56
N TYR A 69 -3.34 -9.03 4.73
CA TYR A 69 -4.47 -9.88 5.11
C TYR A 69 -4.10 -10.85 6.24
N ALA A 70 -2.92 -11.49 6.16
CA ALA A 70 -2.42 -12.35 7.23
C ALA A 70 -2.23 -11.58 8.55
N SER A 71 -1.71 -10.35 8.51
CA SER A 71 -1.57 -9.49 9.69
C SER A 71 -2.93 -9.11 10.29
N LEU A 72 -3.94 -8.82 9.45
CA LEU A 72 -5.31 -8.57 9.92
C LEU A 72 -5.89 -9.80 10.60
N LEU A 73 -5.73 -10.99 10.02
CA LEU A 73 -6.16 -12.24 10.66
C LEU A 73 -5.42 -12.49 11.98
N GLN A 74 -4.11 -12.23 12.04
CA GLN A 74 -3.34 -12.33 13.27
C GLN A 74 -3.83 -11.35 14.34
N SER A 75 -4.27 -10.15 13.96
CA SER A 75 -4.85 -9.19 14.91
C SER A 75 -6.15 -9.69 15.54
N LEU A 76 -6.87 -10.62 14.89
CA LEU A 76 -7.97 -11.34 15.52
C LEU A 76 -7.48 -12.23 16.66
N ASN A 77 -6.24 -12.67 16.73
CA ASN A 77 -5.78 -13.41 17.91
C ASN A 77 -5.43 -12.48 19.09
N SER A 78 -5.50 -11.16 18.92
CA SER A 78 -5.32 -10.23 20.04
C SER A 78 -6.44 -10.40 21.07
N PRO A 79 -6.10 -10.48 22.38
CA PRO A 79 -7.10 -10.54 23.45
C PRO A 79 -7.95 -9.26 23.49
N ILE A 80 -7.41 -8.13 23.02
CA ILE A 80 -8.11 -6.86 22.91
C ILE A 80 -8.13 -6.46 21.44
N ARG A 81 -9.24 -6.74 20.76
CA ARG A 81 -9.47 -6.38 19.34
C ARG A 81 -10.11 -5.02 19.18
N LYS A 82 -10.84 -4.59 20.20
CA LYS A 82 -11.52 -3.29 20.32
C LYS A 82 -11.42 -2.88 21.77
N ILE A 83 -11.05 -1.63 22.02
CA ILE A 83 -11.25 -0.99 23.32
C ILE A 83 -12.74 -1.09 23.65
N PRO A 84 -13.18 -1.53 24.83
CA PRO A 84 -14.60 -1.50 25.21
C PRO A 84 -15.16 -0.08 25.15
N ASP A 85 -16.48 0.06 24.96
CA ASP A 85 -17.06 1.39 24.81
C ASP A 85 -16.96 2.20 26.12
N GLU A 86 -16.97 1.54 27.29
CA GLU A 86 -16.81 2.15 28.61
C GLU A 86 -15.44 2.82 28.77
N ILE A 87 -14.38 2.11 28.35
CA ILE A 87 -13.01 2.65 28.38
C ILE A 87 -12.88 3.81 27.38
N LEU A 88 -13.52 3.70 26.22
CA LEU A 88 -13.53 4.75 25.22
C LEU A 88 -14.29 5.99 25.71
N GLN A 89 -15.39 5.81 26.44
CA GLN A 89 -16.15 6.89 27.08
C GLN A 89 -15.31 7.58 28.17
N GLN A 90 -14.63 6.82 29.03
CA GLN A 90 -13.73 7.39 30.04
C GLN A 90 -12.65 8.27 29.42
N ILE A 91 -12.02 7.82 28.32
CA ILE A 91 -11.04 8.63 27.58
C ILE A 91 -11.67 9.92 27.07
N PHE A 92 -12.90 9.88 26.55
CA PHE A 92 -13.58 11.08 26.06
C PHE A 92 -13.88 12.08 27.16
N ASP A 93 -14.30 11.60 28.33
CA ASP A 93 -14.55 12.40 29.53
C ASP A 93 -13.26 13.09 30.01
N ASP A 94 -12.18 12.33 30.15
CA ASP A 94 -10.86 12.86 30.55
C ASP A 94 -10.33 13.92 29.55
N CYS A 95 -10.67 13.77 28.26
CA CYS A 95 -10.25 14.71 27.22
C CYS A 95 -11.04 16.03 27.25
N CYS A 96 -12.25 16.05 27.83
CA CYS A 96 -13.01 17.28 28.02
C CYS A 96 -12.36 18.20 29.05
N ASP A 97 -11.73 17.64 30.07
CA ASP A 97 -11.05 18.40 31.13
C ASP A 97 -9.64 18.86 30.73
N MET A 98 -8.94 18.09 29.89
CA MET A 98 -7.48 18.23 29.75
C MET A 98 -6.94 18.81 28.45
N ASN A 99 -7.62 18.81 27.28
CA ASN A 99 -6.96 19.33 26.07
C ASN A 99 -7.86 19.66 24.86
N CYS A 100 -7.51 20.78 24.21
CA CYS A 100 -7.88 21.04 22.82
C CYS A 100 -7.19 20.01 21.91
N PHE A 101 -7.93 19.11 21.27
CA PHE A 101 -7.36 18.27 20.21
C PHE A 101 -6.97 19.18 19.02
N ARG A 102 -5.69 19.50 18.88
CA ARG A 102 -5.19 20.11 17.65
C ARG A 102 -5.12 19.03 16.58
N VAL A 103 -6.09 19.05 15.67
CA VAL A 103 -5.96 18.35 14.40
C VAL A 103 -4.83 19.03 13.61
N VAL A 104 -3.62 18.48 13.70
CA VAL A 104 -2.48 18.94 12.89
C VAL A 104 -2.71 18.44 11.47
N ASP A 105 -3.03 19.35 10.56
CA ASP A 105 -3.04 19.04 9.13
C ASP A 105 -1.58 18.85 8.67
N LEU A 106 -1.18 17.60 8.42
CA LEU A 106 0.17 17.26 7.99
C LEU A 106 0.52 17.85 6.60
N GLY A 107 -0.46 18.42 5.87
CA GLY A 107 -0.29 19.01 4.55
C GLY A 107 0.06 20.51 4.50
N CYS A 108 -0.12 21.27 5.60
CA CYS A 108 0.00 22.73 5.57
C CYS A 108 1.10 23.24 6.52
N ARG A 109 2.32 23.41 6.00
CA ARG A 109 3.47 24.02 6.70
C ARG A 109 3.44 25.57 6.70
N LEU A 110 2.31 26.19 7.02
CA LEU A 110 2.24 27.65 7.24
C LEU A 110 1.56 27.95 8.58
N PRO A 111 1.97 29.01 9.29
CA PRO A 111 1.33 29.41 10.54
C PRO A 111 -0.10 29.86 10.21
N LEU A 112 -1.05 28.97 10.46
CA LEU A 112 -2.47 29.20 10.21
C LEU A 112 -2.94 30.30 11.18
N SER A 113 -3.31 31.45 10.63
CA SER A 113 -4.16 32.42 11.31
C SER A 113 -5.41 31.71 11.85
N GLU A 114 -5.75 31.97 13.11
CA GLU A 114 -6.87 31.36 13.84
C GLU A 114 -8.20 31.64 13.13
N SER A 115 -8.53 30.80 12.16
CA SER A 115 -9.84 30.79 11.52
C SER A 115 -10.88 30.16 12.46
N ALA A 116 -12.12 30.63 12.40
CA ALA A 116 -13.24 30.08 13.20
C ALA A 116 -13.42 28.56 13.03
N SER A 117 -13.02 28.00 11.88
CA SER A 117 -12.98 26.55 11.63
C SER A 117 -11.98 25.79 12.51
N GLN A 118 -10.88 26.42 12.89
CA GLN A 118 -9.85 25.83 13.75
C GLN A 118 -10.28 25.84 15.22
N VAL A 119 -11.01 26.89 15.63
CA VAL A 119 -11.64 27.02 16.96
C VAL A 119 -12.79 26.03 17.16
N LEU A 120 -13.57 25.75 16.11
CA LEU A 120 -14.60 24.70 16.16
C LEU A 120 -14.00 23.29 16.18
N ARG A 121 -12.88 23.06 15.47
CA ARG A 121 -12.13 21.79 15.52
C ARG A 121 -11.37 21.56 16.82
N SER A 122 -11.04 22.62 17.56
CA SER A 122 -10.37 22.51 18.86
C SER A 122 -11.30 22.14 20.00
N LYS A 123 -12.63 22.14 19.79
CA LYS A 123 -13.59 21.61 20.76
C LYS A 123 -13.44 20.07 20.84
N PRO A 124 -13.22 19.49 22.04
CA PRO A 124 -13.00 18.06 22.21
C PRO A 124 -14.05 17.18 21.54
N THR A 125 -15.32 17.58 21.64
CA THR A 125 -16.47 16.91 21.03
C THR A 125 -16.38 16.79 19.51
N MET A 126 -16.00 17.89 18.83
CA MET A 126 -15.89 17.92 17.36
C MET A 126 -14.69 17.11 16.88
N ALA A 127 -13.59 17.14 17.63
CA ALA A 127 -12.43 16.31 17.33
C ALA A 127 -12.76 14.82 17.49
N ILE A 128 -13.33 14.42 18.62
CA ILE A 128 -13.71 13.03 18.93
C ILE A 128 -14.69 12.47 17.89
N THR A 129 -15.73 13.23 17.55
CA THR A 129 -16.77 12.78 16.59
C THR A 129 -16.30 12.74 15.13
N SER A 130 -15.13 13.32 14.83
CA SER A 130 -14.53 13.31 13.50
C SER A 130 -13.65 12.09 13.22
N VAL A 131 -13.21 11.35 14.24
CA VAL A 131 -12.23 10.24 14.10
C VAL A 131 -12.79 9.05 13.31
N CYS A 132 -13.94 8.50 13.72
CA CYS A 132 -14.61 7.42 13.01
C CYS A 132 -16.09 7.29 13.40
N SER A 133 -16.86 6.47 12.66
CA SER A 133 -18.29 6.24 12.91
C SER A 133 -18.57 5.68 14.32
N ARG A 134 -17.69 4.82 14.83
CA ARG A 134 -17.82 4.24 16.18
C ARG A 134 -17.61 5.29 17.26
N TRP A 135 -16.58 6.12 17.15
CA TRP A 135 -16.30 7.20 18.09
C TRP A 135 -17.44 8.21 18.11
N ARG A 136 -17.97 8.56 16.93
CA ARG A 136 -19.16 9.41 16.81
C ARG A 136 -20.37 8.82 17.51
N LYS A 137 -20.68 7.53 17.28
CA LYS A 137 -21.80 6.86 17.94
C LYS A 137 -21.66 6.91 19.47
N ASN A 138 -20.45 6.62 19.97
CA ASN A 138 -20.19 6.58 21.40
C ASN A 138 -20.21 7.99 22.04
N ALA A 139 -19.70 9.00 21.34
CA ALA A 139 -19.75 10.39 21.80
C ALA A 139 -21.19 10.96 21.79
N LEU A 140 -22.03 10.57 20.83
CA LEU A 140 -23.45 10.96 20.81
C LEU A 140 -24.25 10.35 21.97
N SER A 141 -23.83 9.21 22.52
CA SER A 141 -24.43 8.62 23.73
C SER A 141 -23.93 9.24 25.04
N MET A 142 -23.01 10.21 25.00
CA MET A 142 -22.46 10.88 26.17
C MET A 142 -22.91 12.36 26.21
N PRO A 143 -24.01 12.70 26.93
CA PRO A 143 -24.50 14.07 27.02
C PRO A 143 -23.49 15.08 27.57
N VAL A 144 -22.57 14.62 28.44
CA VAL A 144 -21.50 15.43 29.05
C VAL A 144 -20.58 16.07 27.99
N LEU A 145 -20.41 15.43 26.82
CA LEU A 145 -19.59 15.98 25.74
C LEU A 145 -20.28 17.14 24.99
N TRP A 146 -21.58 17.36 25.19
CA TRP A 146 -22.39 18.32 24.42
C TRP A 146 -23.00 19.42 25.28
N SER A 147 -22.71 19.41 26.59
CA SER A 147 -23.12 20.44 27.54
C SER A 147 -22.09 21.58 27.55
#